data_AF-A0A7V6G7W7-F1
#
_entry.id   AF-A0A7V6G7W7-F1
#
_cell.length_a   1.000
_cell.length_b   1.000
_cell.length_c   1.000
_cell.angle_alpha   90.00
_cell.angle_beta   90.00
_cell.angle_gamma   90.00
#
_symmetry.space_group_name_H-M   'P 1'
#
loop_
_entity.id
_entity.type
_entity.pdbx_description
1 polymer ?
#
loop_
_entity_poly.entity_id
_entity_poly.type
_entity_poly.pdbx_seq_one_letter_code
_entity_poly.pdbx_strand_id
1 'polypeptide(L)'
;MKLTSCMRKRTFAFFFSVLSLPALADIPANYYSSANGTSSANDALRIALYTIINNHTVISYSNLLSTVYAATTNPSDFNNGVNKTLEDIYSSVPYTESQGGSSASDCGQGWNKEHTVPQSWFGGASPMYSDAFHISHRCVQP
;
A
#
# COMPACT_ATOMS: atom_id res chain seq x y z
N MET A 1 -50.88 34.22 31.05
CA MET A 1 -49.68 34.92 31.53
C MET A 1 -48.62 33.91 31.95
N LYS A 2 -47.62 33.64 31.12
CA LYS A 2 -46.19 33.62 31.50
C LYS A 2 -45.34 33.38 30.24
N LEU A 3 -44.37 34.27 30.11
CA LEU A 3 -43.53 34.53 28.96
C LEU A 3 -42.38 33.52 28.86
N THR A 4 -42.05 33.18 27.61
CA THR A 4 -40.72 32.85 27.08
C THR A 4 -39.56 32.75 28.08
N SER A 5 -39.02 31.54 28.26
CA SER A 5 -37.60 31.37 28.63
C SER A 5 -36.80 31.20 27.32
N CYS A 6 -36.46 32.34 26.73
CA CYS A 6 -35.32 32.46 25.82
C CYS A 6 -34.05 32.34 26.67
N MET A 7 -32.93 31.92 26.06
CA MET A 7 -31.58 31.77 26.64
C MET A 7 -31.21 30.38 27.19
N ARG A 8 -30.94 29.41 26.29
CA ARG A 8 -29.83 28.45 26.46
C ARG A 8 -29.51 27.68 25.17
N LYS A 9 -29.25 28.37 24.06
CA LYS A 9 -28.81 27.74 22.79
C LYS A 9 -27.75 28.55 22.05
N ARG A 10 -26.84 29.23 22.77
CA ARG A 10 -25.76 30.01 22.14
C ARG A 10 -24.34 29.54 22.47
N THR A 11 -24.17 28.52 23.31
CA THR A 11 -22.83 28.02 23.67
C THR A 11 -22.32 26.88 22.78
N PHE A 12 -23.14 26.35 21.85
CA PHE A 12 -22.69 25.25 20.98
C PHE A 12 -21.95 25.73 19.71
N ALA A 13 -22.09 27.00 19.33
CA ALA A 13 -21.49 27.53 18.11
C ALA A 13 -20.00 27.86 18.23
N PHE A 14 -19.44 27.91 19.45
CA PHE A 14 -18.03 28.24 19.66
C PHE A 14 -17.09 27.03 19.69
N PHE A 15 -17.65 25.81 19.79
CA PHE A 15 -16.84 24.58 19.87
C PHE A 15 -16.55 23.95 18.50
N PHE A 16 -17.18 24.43 17.42
CA PHE A 16 -16.99 23.89 16.07
C PHE A 16 -15.90 24.63 15.26
N SER A 17 -15.30 25.69 15.81
CA SER A 17 -14.33 26.52 15.08
C SER A 17 -12.86 26.20 15.39
N VAL A 18 -12.55 25.22 16.26
CA VAL A 18 -11.18 24.99 16.78
C VAL A 18 -10.52 23.73 16.23
N LEU A 19 -11.09 23.04 15.24
CA LEU A 19 -10.46 21.82 14.71
C LEU A 19 -10.53 21.66 13.19
N SER A 20 -10.20 22.71 12.44
CA SER A 20 -9.71 22.54 11.05
C SER A 20 -8.19 22.51 11.07
N LEU A 21 -7.61 21.42 11.57
CA LEU A 21 -6.22 21.11 11.28
C LEU A 21 -6.15 20.89 9.76
N PRO A 22 -5.36 21.65 8.97
CA PRO A 22 -5.16 21.31 7.57
C PRO A 22 -4.59 19.89 7.53
N ALA A 23 -5.37 18.97 6.96
CA ALA A 23 -4.89 17.63 6.68
C ALA A 23 -3.69 17.77 5.74
N LEU A 24 -2.52 17.27 6.14
CA LEU A 24 -1.29 17.21 5.31
C LEU A 24 -1.41 16.16 4.19
N ALA A 25 -2.60 15.98 3.64
CA ALA A 25 -2.90 14.96 2.64
C ALA A 25 -2.93 15.53 1.20
N ASP A 26 -2.74 16.83 1.02
CA ASP A 26 -2.62 17.41 -0.32
C ASP A 26 -1.24 17.13 -0.92
N ILE A 27 -1.22 16.88 -2.22
CA ILE A 27 0.03 16.77 -2.97
C ILE A 27 0.83 18.07 -2.84
N PRO A 28 2.18 18.01 -2.86
CA PRO A 28 2.99 19.21 -2.87
C PRO A 28 2.56 20.15 -4.00
N ALA A 29 2.54 21.46 -3.72
CA ALA A 29 2.25 22.44 -4.76
C ALA A 29 3.19 22.23 -5.96
N ASN A 30 2.62 22.21 -7.16
CA ASN A 30 3.33 21.98 -8.43
C ASN A 30 3.94 20.58 -8.64
N TYR A 31 3.53 19.56 -7.88
CA TYR A 31 4.11 18.21 -7.98
C TYR A 31 4.18 17.64 -9.41
N TYR A 32 3.12 17.83 -10.21
CA TYR A 32 3.07 17.35 -11.61
C TYR A 32 3.37 18.41 -12.67
N SER A 33 3.77 19.62 -12.28
CA SER A 33 3.87 20.75 -13.22
C SER A 33 4.88 20.52 -14.35
N SER A 34 5.96 19.77 -14.10
CA SER A 34 6.96 19.41 -15.12
C SER A 34 6.46 18.37 -16.14
N ALA A 35 5.44 17.58 -15.78
CA ALA A 35 4.83 16.59 -16.66
C ALA A 35 3.66 17.19 -17.47
N ASN A 36 3.08 18.30 -17.01
CA ASN A 36 1.91 18.90 -17.65
C ASN A 36 2.24 19.42 -19.06
N GLY A 37 1.37 19.13 -20.03
CA GLY A 37 1.55 19.52 -21.44
C GLY A 37 2.67 18.79 -22.19
N THR A 38 3.38 17.86 -21.55
CA THR A 38 4.34 16.98 -22.23
C THR A 38 3.61 15.85 -22.96
N SER A 39 4.26 15.28 -23.98
CA SER A 39 3.73 14.15 -24.74
C SER A 39 4.71 12.98 -24.74
N SER A 40 4.32 11.87 -25.35
CA SER A 40 5.21 10.72 -25.58
C SER A 40 6.32 11.00 -26.61
N ALA A 41 6.28 12.14 -27.31
CA ALA A 41 7.34 12.51 -28.24
C ALA A 41 8.68 12.60 -27.51
N ASN A 42 9.69 11.89 -28.02
CA ASN A 42 11.04 11.83 -27.46
C ASN A 42 11.08 11.45 -25.96
N ASP A 43 10.17 10.59 -25.49
CA ASP A 43 10.07 10.16 -24.09
C ASP A 43 9.84 11.29 -23.06
N ALA A 44 9.42 12.49 -23.49
CA ALA A 44 9.35 13.66 -22.63
C ALA A 44 8.47 13.43 -21.39
N LEU A 45 7.27 12.87 -21.56
CA LEU A 45 6.38 12.54 -20.46
C LEU A 45 6.99 11.48 -19.51
N ARG A 46 7.63 10.45 -20.07
CA ARG A 46 8.27 9.38 -19.27
C ARG A 46 9.40 9.93 -18.41
N ILE A 47 10.25 10.80 -18.98
CA ILE A 47 11.39 11.42 -18.28
C ILE A 47 10.89 12.38 -17.19
N ALA A 48 9.86 13.18 -17.48
CA ALA A 48 9.28 14.09 -16.49
C ALA A 48 8.72 13.32 -15.29
N LEU A 49 7.96 12.25 -15.52
CA LEU A 49 7.42 11.39 -14.48
C LEU A 49 8.53 10.65 -13.71
N TYR A 50 9.52 10.08 -14.41
CA TYR A 50 10.67 9.45 -13.78
C TYR A 50 11.39 10.41 -12.82
N THR A 51 11.61 11.66 -13.24
CA THR A 51 12.29 12.67 -12.41
C THR A 51 11.53 12.96 -11.13
N ILE A 52 10.19 12.92 -11.17
CA ILE A 52 9.33 13.11 -9.99
C ILE A 52 9.47 11.93 -9.01
N ILE A 53 9.55 10.69 -9.51
CA ILE A 53 9.44 9.48 -8.67
C ILE A 53 10.76 8.71 -8.44
N ASN A 54 11.86 9.14 -9.05
CA ASN A 54 13.11 8.35 -9.03
C ASN A 54 13.72 8.19 -7.63
N ASN A 55 13.50 9.16 -6.74
CA ASN A 55 14.03 9.16 -5.38
C ASN A 55 13.11 8.39 -4.44
N HIS A 56 12.99 7.10 -4.67
CA HIS A 56 12.23 6.17 -3.85
C HIS A 56 13.16 5.37 -2.93
N THR A 57 12.60 4.85 -1.84
CA THR A 57 13.33 3.92 -0.97
C THR A 57 13.16 2.50 -1.47
N VAL A 58 14.27 1.82 -1.76
CA VAL A 58 14.24 0.41 -2.14
C VAL A 58 14.17 -0.45 -0.88
N ILE A 59 13.05 -1.16 -0.70
CA ILE A 59 12.94 -2.21 0.31
C ILE A 59 13.50 -3.49 -0.26
N SER A 60 14.41 -4.15 0.46
CA SER A 60 15.00 -5.40 -0.02
C SER A 60 13.95 -6.51 -0.09
N TYR A 61 14.16 -7.47 -0.98
CA TYR A 61 13.29 -8.64 -1.11
C TYR A 61 13.06 -9.38 0.22
N SER A 62 14.09 -9.50 1.06
CA SER A 62 14.00 -10.13 2.38
C SER A 62 13.10 -9.38 3.36
N ASN A 63 12.99 -8.05 3.21
CA ASN A 63 12.31 -7.18 4.18
C ASN A 63 10.87 -6.84 3.78
N LEU A 64 10.39 -7.32 2.63
CA LEU A 64 9.04 -7.02 2.14
C LEU A 64 7.95 -7.42 3.14
N LEU A 65 8.07 -8.59 3.78
CA LEU A 65 7.14 -9.04 4.81
C LEU A 65 7.08 -8.05 5.99
N SER A 66 8.23 -7.82 6.63
CA SER A 66 8.31 -7.01 7.84
C SER A 66 8.04 -5.52 7.62
N THR A 67 8.29 -5.01 6.42
CA THR A 67 8.28 -3.56 6.14
C THR A 67 7.07 -3.13 5.31
N VAL A 68 6.65 -3.94 4.34
CA VAL A 68 5.53 -3.58 3.44
C VAL A 68 4.27 -4.30 3.87
N TYR A 69 4.30 -5.63 3.95
CA TYR A 69 3.08 -6.42 4.18
C TYR A 69 2.59 -6.34 5.63
N ALA A 70 3.49 -6.20 6.61
CA ALA A 70 3.12 -5.99 8.01
C ALA A 70 2.29 -4.72 8.25
N ALA A 71 2.41 -3.72 7.37
CA ALA A 71 1.65 -2.47 7.42
C ALA A 71 0.29 -2.56 6.72
N THR A 72 0.12 -3.49 5.78
CA THR A 72 -1.12 -3.66 4.98
C THR A 72 -2.08 -4.69 5.56
N THR A 73 -1.67 -5.48 6.55
CA THR A 73 -2.55 -6.41 7.27
C THR A 73 -3.47 -5.65 8.23
N ASN A 74 -4.51 -4.99 7.71
CA ASN A 74 -5.61 -4.51 8.54
C ASN A 74 -6.56 -5.70 8.78
N PRO A 75 -6.73 -6.19 10.01
CA PRO A 75 -7.45 -7.45 10.30
C PRO A 75 -8.95 -7.43 9.94
N SER A 76 -9.52 -6.27 9.60
CA SER A 76 -10.95 -6.12 9.28
C SER A 76 -11.32 -6.52 7.85
N ASP A 77 -10.37 -6.53 6.92
CA ASP A 77 -10.66 -6.73 5.49
C ASP A 77 -10.68 -8.22 5.09
N PHE A 78 -10.42 -9.10 6.05
CA PHE A 78 -10.37 -10.54 5.86
C PHE A 78 -11.51 -11.22 6.62
N ASN A 79 -12.30 -12.01 5.90
CA ASN A 79 -13.50 -12.73 6.39
C ASN A 79 -13.24 -13.75 7.52
N ASN A 80 -12.07 -13.76 8.18
CA ASN A 80 -11.71 -14.71 9.25
C ASN A 80 -10.77 -14.13 10.33
N GLY A 81 -11.03 -12.90 10.79
CA GLY A 81 -10.58 -12.44 12.11
C GLY A 81 -9.15 -11.89 12.20
N VAL A 82 -8.70 -11.68 13.45
CA VAL A 82 -7.58 -10.82 13.91
C VAL A 82 -6.17 -11.31 13.52
N ASN A 83 -6.05 -12.25 12.58
CA ASN A 83 -4.77 -12.85 12.24
C ASN A 83 -4.16 -12.16 11.02
N LYS A 84 -2.88 -11.75 11.17
CA LYS A 84 -1.99 -11.23 10.11
C LYS A 84 -1.79 -12.30 9.03
N THR A 85 -2.83 -12.50 8.22
CA THR A 85 -2.86 -13.53 7.20
C THR A 85 -2.42 -12.96 5.86
N LEU A 86 -1.62 -13.73 5.16
CA LEU A 86 -1.17 -13.49 3.80
C LEU A 86 -2.09 -14.28 2.88
N GLU A 87 -2.59 -13.62 1.84
CA GLU A 87 -3.48 -14.21 0.85
C GLU A 87 -2.70 -14.64 -0.40
N ASP A 88 -2.96 -15.86 -0.84
CA ASP A 88 -2.54 -16.35 -2.14
C ASP A 88 -3.64 -16.06 -3.16
N ILE A 89 -3.34 -15.25 -4.17
CA ILE A 89 -4.30 -14.83 -5.20
C ILE A 89 -4.92 -16.03 -5.94
N TYR A 90 -4.26 -17.19 -5.90
CA TYR A 90 -4.64 -18.40 -6.62
C TYR A 90 -5.17 -19.51 -5.70
N SER A 91 -5.29 -19.29 -4.39
CA SER A 91 -5.87 -20.27 -3.47
C SER A 91 -6.64 -19.62 -2.32
N SER A 92 -7.64 -20.32 -1.78
CA SER A 92 -8.41 -19.83 -0.62
C SER A 92 -7.76 -20.19 0.72
N VAL A 93 -6.44 -20.48 0.72
CA VAL A 93 -5.72 -20.93 1.91
C VAL A 93 -5.05 -19.73 2.57
N PRO A 94 -5.36 -19.41 3.83
CA PRO A 94 -4.69 -18.34 4.55
C PRO A 94 -3.31 -18.80 5.03
N TYR A 95 -2.31 -17.93 4.89
CA TYR A 95 -0.96 -18.17 5.40
C TYR A 95 -0.55 -17.13 6.44
N THR A 96 0.48 -17.42 7.20
CA THR A 96 1.15 -16.49 8.11
C THR A 96 2.58 -16.24 7.64
N GLU A 97 3.20 -15.15 8.10
CA GLU A 97 4.59 -14.85 7.75
C GLU A 97 5.56 -15.98 8.10
N SER A 98 5.32 -16.73 9.18
CA SER A 98 6.16 -17.86 9.61
C SER A 98 6.08 -19.08 8.70
N GLN A 99 5.08 -19.17 7.83
CA GLN A 99 4.93 -20.26 6.85
C GLN A 99 5.68 -19.97 5.53
N GLY A 100 6.42 -18.85 5.46
CA GLY A 100 7.22 -18.52 4.30
C GLY A 100 8.50 -19.35 4.22
N GLY A 101 8.82 -19.84 3.02
CA GLY A 101 10.18 -20.27 2.67
C GLY A 101 10.80 -21.41 3.46
N SER A 102 10.02 -22.34 4.05
CA SER A 102 10.60 -23.53 4.69
C SER A 102 9.86 -24.81 4.30
N SER A 103 10.61 -25.79 3.77
CA SER A 103 10.35 -27.25 3.71
C SER A 103 8.96 -27.76 3.31
N ALA A 104 8.06 -26.88 2.89
CA ALA A 104 6.72 -27.23 2.45
C ALA A 104 6.84 -28.00 1.14
N SER A 105 6.15 -29.14 1.06
CA SER A 105 6.00 -29.89 -0.17
C SER A 105 4.65 -29.62 -0.83
N ASP A 106 3.69 -29.04 -0.10
CA ASP A 106 2.32 -28.94 -0.57
C ASP A 106 1.63 -27.64 -0.15
N CYS A 107 0.57 -27.30 -0.87
CA CYS A 107 -0.26 -26.14 -0.53
C CYS A 107 -0.89 -26.32 0.86
N GLY A 108 -0.91 -25.24 1.62
CA GLY A 108 -1.31 -25.22 3.03
C GLY A 108 -0.19 -25.49 4.03
N GLN A 109 0.96 -26.02 3.59
CA GLN A 109 2.12 -26.18 4.45
C GLN A 109 3.03 -24.95 4.45
N GLY A 110 3.11 -24.26 3.32
CA GLY A 110 3.91 -23.05 3.20
C GLY A 110 3.64 -22.29 1.91
N TRP A 111 4.34 -21.17 1.76
CA TRP A 111 4.22 -20.29 0.61
C TRP A 111 5.57 -19.70 0.18
N ASN A 112 5.64 -19.30 -1.09
CA ASN A 112 6.75 -18.58 -1.71
C ASN A 112 6.29 -17.21 -2.21
N LYS A 113 7.24 -16.29 -2.34
CA LYS A 113 7.05 -15.03 -3.07
C LYS A 113 7.20 -15.31 -4.57
N GLU A 114 6.24 -14.85 -5.35
CA GLU A 114 6.18 -15.02 -6.80
C GLU A 114 6.18 -13.67 -7.50
N HIS A 115 6.97 -13.54 -8.56
CA HIS A 115 6.97 -12.35 -9.39
C HIS A 115 5.90 -12.47 -10.49
N THR A 116 5.03 -11.47 -10.61
CA THR A 116 4.07 -11.36 -11.73
C THR A 116 4.75 -10.91 -13.03
N VAL A 117 5.89 -10.21 -12.91
CA VAL A 117 6.75 -9.80 -14.03
C VAL A 117 8.01 -10.68 -14.03
N PRO A 118 8.34 -11.39 -15.12
CA PRO A 118 9.50 -12.27 -15.15
C PRO A 118 10.80 -11.53 -14.83
N GLN A 119 11.56 -12.02 -13.84
CA GLN A 119 12.84 -11.44 -13.44
C GLN A 119 13.85 -11.34 -14.59
N SER A 120 13.77 -12.27 -15.55
CA SER A 120 14.63 -12.30 -16.73
C SER A 120 14.48 -11.09 -17.63
N TRP A 121 13.34 -10.38 -17.60
CA TRP A 121 13.11 -9.19 -18.44
C TRP A 121 13.93 -7.97 -18.00
N PHE A 122 14.38 -7.97 -16.73
CA PHE A 122 15.15 -6.88 -16.14
C PHE A 122 16.44 -7.37 -15.47
N GLY A 123 16.87 -8.60 -15.77
CA GLY A 123 18.10 -9.19 -15.25
C GLY A 123 18.14 -9.31 -13.72
N GLY A 124 16.99 -9.37 -13.06
CA GLY A 124 16.90 -9.41 -11.59
C GLY A 124 17.37 -8.13 -10.88
N ALA A 125 17.47 -7.01 -11.60
CA ALA A 125 17.93 -5.75 -11.04
C ALA A 125 16.91 -5.09 -10.09
N SER A 126 17.42 -4.44 -9.05
CA SER A 126 16.64 -3.49 -8.24
C SER A 126 16.39 -2.19 -9.02
N PRO A 127 15.26 -1.49 -8.76
CA PRO A 127 14.28 -1.74 -7.70
C PRO A 127 13.21 -2.78 -8.07
N MET A 128 13.06 -3.14 -9.34
CA MET A 128 11.98 -3.99 -9.84
C MET A 128 11.92 -5.36 -9.15
N TYR A 129 13.09 -5.91 -8.79
CA TYR A 129 13.19 -7.20 -8.11
C TYR A 129 12.39 -7.29 -6.80
N SER A 130 12.16 -6.18 -6.10
CA SER A 130 11.45 -6.14 -4.83
C SER A 130 10.26 -5.19 -4.85
N ASP A 131 9.70 -4.91 -6.02
CA ASP A 131 8.47 -4.13 -6.12
C ASP A 131 7.28 -4.93 -5.54
N ALA A 132 6.71 -4.41 -4.45
CA ALA A 132 5.64 -5.06 -3.72
C ALA A 132 4.35 -5.22 -4.52
N PHE A 133 4.11 -4.40 -5.55
CA PHE A 133 2.95 -4.54 -6.43
C PHE A 133 3.08 -5.67 -7.43
N HIS A 134 4.32 -6.11 -7.69
CA HIS A 134 4.65 -7.16 -8.65
C HIS A 134 5.08 -8.47 -7.97
N ILE A 135 4.96 -8.54 -6.65
CA ILE A 135 5.25 -9.73 -5.85
C ILE A 135 3.99 -10.16 -5.12
N SER A 136 3.56 -11.39 -5.37
CA SER A 136 2.45 -12.03 -4.70
C SER A 136 2.92 -13.24 -3.87
N HIS A 137 2.04 -13.73 -3.01
CA HIS A 137 2.24 -14.94 -2.23
C HIS A 137 1.59 -16.10 -2.98
N ARG A 138 2.27 -17.23 -3.09
CA ARG A 138 1.73 -18.44 -3.70
C ARG A 138 2.03 -19.64 -2.82
N CYS A 139 1.05 -20.54 -2.69
CA CYS A 139 1.27 -21.79 -1.98
C CYS A 139 2.36 -22.65 -2.64
N VAL A 140 3.19 -23.28 -1.83
CA VAL A 140 4.22 -24.20 -2.36
C VAL A 140 3.51 -25.38 -3.04
N GLN A 141 3.82 -25.60 -4.31
CA GLN A 141 3.29 -26.72 -5.09
C GLN A 141 4.23 -27.93 -4.92
N PRO A 142 3.72 -29.17 -5.01
CA PRO A 142 4.54 -30.39 -5.01
C PRO A 142 5.49 -30.52 -6.19
#